data_AF-A0A7X6ZJE2-F1
#
_entry.id   AF-A0A7X6ZJE2-F1
#
_cell.length_a   1.000
_cell.length_b   1.000
_cell.length_c   1.000
_cell.angle_alpha   90.00
_cell.angle_beta   90.00
_cell.angle_gamma   90.00
#
_symmetry.space_group_name_H-M   'P 1'
#
loop_
_entity.id
_entity.type
_entity.pdbx_description
1 polymer ?
#
loop_
_entity_poly.entity_id
_entity_poly.type
_entity_poly.pdbx_seq_one_letter_code
_entity_poly.pdbx_strand_id
1 'polypeptide(L)' 'MPFHDLALPQPILQALADLEFAYCTPIQAQILPALLEGRDAGGRAQTGTGKTAAFLIAIFTRLLRTPLTSQP' A
#
# COMPACT_ATOMS: atom_id res chain seq x y z
N MET A 1 -9.54 -6.06 -6.99
CA MET A 1 -9.00 -6.71 -5.77
C MET A 1 -9.35 -5.82 -4.59
N PRO A 2 -10.17 -6.29 -3.64
CA PRO A 2 -10.39 -5.61 -2.35
C PRO A 2 -9.07 -5.32 -1.62
N PHE A 3 -8.99 -4.21 -0.89
CA PHE A 3 -7.80 -3.93 -0.08
C PHE A 3 -7.62 -4.89 1.10
N HIS A 4 -8.71 -5.45 1.63
CA HIS A 4 -8.65 -6.40 2.74
C HIS A 4 -8.10 -7.78 2.35
N ASP A 5 -7.97 -8.07 1.05
CA ASP A 5 -7.31 -9.28 0.56
C ASP A 5 -5.77 -9.18 0.68
N LEU A 6 -5.26 -7.97 0.87
CA LEU A 6 -3.83 -7.74 1.12
C LEU A 6 -3.56 -7.86 2.62
N ALA A 7 -2.41 -8.43 2.97
CA ALA A 7 -1.93 -8.46 4.35
C ALA A 7 -1.48 -7.04 4.77
N LEU A 8 -2.42 -6.15 5.06
CA LEU A 8 -2.18 -4.78 5.50
C LEU A 8 -2.40 -4.65 7.02
N PRO A 9 -1.60 -3.82 7.72
CA PRO A 9 -1.86 -3.48 9.12
C PRO A 9 -3.24 -2.84 9.32
N GLN A 10 -3.88 -3.11 10.46
CA GLN A 10 -5.21 -2.58 10.80
C GLN A 10 -5.34 -1.05 10.67
N PRO A 11 -4.34 -0.22 11.08
CA PRO A 11 -4.44 1.23 10.90
C PRO A 11 -4.56 1.67 9.44
N ILE A 12 -3.96 0.90 8.51
CA ILE A 12 -4.05 1.19 7.08
C ILE A 12 -5.43 0.79 6.55
N LEU A 13 -5.94 -0.38 6.94
CA LEU A 13 -7.29 -0.80 6.54
C LEU A 13 -8.36 0.19 7.03
N GLN A 14 -8.22 0.72 8.24
CA GLN A 14 -9.11 1.76 8.75
C GLN A 14 -9.00 3.05 7.94
N ALA A 15 -7.78 3.54 7.69
CA ALA A 15 -7.58 4.75 6.88
C ALA A 15 -8.13 4.60 5.45
N LEU A 16 -8.03 3.40 4.85
CA LEU A 16 -8.63 3.11 3.55
C LEU A 16 -10.15 3.14 3.61
N ALA A 17 -10.77 2.61 4.68
CA ALA A 17 -12.21 2.69 4.88
C ALA A 17 -12.69 4.14 5.08
N ASP A 18 -11.97 4.94 5.86
CA ASP A 18 -12.29 6.35 6.11
C ASP A 18 -12.19 7.21 4.83
N LEU A 19 -11.30 6.82 3.90
CA LEU A 19 -11.17 7.40 2.57
C LEU A 19 -12.14 6.80 1.54
N GLU A 20 -13.00 5.86 1.96
CA GLU A 20 -13.94 5.13 1.11
C GLU A 20 -13.26 4.32 -0.03
N PHE A 21 -12.03 3.88 0.19
CA PHE A 21 -11.26 3.06 -0.74
C PHE A 21 -11.51 1.56 -0.49
N ALA A 22 -12.51 1.01 -1.17
CA ALA A 22 -12.85 -0.41 -1.05
C ALA A 22 -11.95 -1.34 -1.91
N TYR A 23 -11.58 -0.91 -3.11
CA TYR A 23 -10.90 -1.73 -4.11
C TYR A 23 -9.64 -1.06 -4.65
N CYS A 24 -8.62 -1.88 -4.89
CA CYS A 24 -7.45 -1.45 -5.64
C CYS A 24 -7.83 -1.10 -7.09
N THR A 25 -7.24 -0.02 -7.61
CA THR A 25 -7.20 0.24 -9.06
C THR A 25 -6.39 -0.86 -9.77
N PRO A 26 -6.53 -1.04 -11.09
CA PRO A 26 -5.79 -2.08 -11.82
C PRO A 26 -4.27 -2.01 -11.63
N ILE A 27 -3.69 -0.81 -11.58
CA ILE A 27 -2.24 -0.65 -11.36
C ILE A 27 -1.85 -0.96 -9.91
N GLN A 28 -2.67 -0.56 -8.94
CA GLN A 28 -2.44 -0.87 -7.52
C GLN A 28 -2.44 -2.39 -7.29
N ALA A 29 -3.41 -3.10 -7.87
CA ALA A 29 -3.51 -4.55 -7.73
C ALA A 29 -2.31 -5.30 -8.32
N GLN A 30 -1.68 -4.75 -9.36
CA GLN A 30 -0.48 -5.33 -9.97
C GLN A 30 0.78 -5.12 -9.12
N ILE A 31 0.93 -3.96 -8.48
CA ILE A 31 2.19 -3.59 -7.81
C ILE A 31 2.18 -3.81 -6.30
N LEU A 32 1.03 -3.69 -5.63
CA LEU A 32 0.94 -3.76 -4.17
C LEU A 32 1.45 -5.09 -3.60
N PRO A 33 1.12 -6.28 -4.14
CA PRO A 33 1.65 -7.53 -3.60
C PRO A 33 3.17 -7.56 -3.56
N ALA A 34 3.84 -7.16 -4.65
CA ALA A 34 5.30 -7.11 -4.71
C ALA A 34 5.91 -6.08 -3.74
N LEU A 35 5.32 -4.88 -3.66
CA LEU A 35 5.79 -3.84 -2.74
C LEU A 35 5.63 -4.24 -1.27
N LEU A 36 4.54 -4.91 -0.91
CA LEU A 36 4.27 -5.37 0.47
C LEU A 36 5.20 -6.52 0.90
N GLU A 37 5.75 -7.26 -0.06
CA GLU A 37 6.82 -8.24 0.15
C GLU A 37 8.21 -7.61 0.22
N GLY A 38 8.32 -6.27 0.05
CA GLY A 38 9.59 -5.55 0.07
C GLY A 38 10.41 -5.67 -1.21
N ARG A 39 9.80 -6.14 -2.31
CA ARG A 39 10.44 -6.16 -3.63
C ARG A 39 10.27 -4.83 -4.35
N ASP A 40 11.24 -4.48 -5.17
CA ASP A 40 11.13 -3.33 -6.06
C ASP A 40 10.06 -3.59 -7.14
N ALA A 41 9.20 -2.60 -7.38
CA ALA A 41 8.19 -2.66 -8.41
C ALA A 41 8.14 -1.35 -9.20
N GLY A 42 8.15 -1.46 -10.53
CA GLY A 42 7.93 -0.35 -11.46
C GLY A 42 6.55 -0.46 -12.09
N GLY A 43 5.78 0.64 -12.08
CA GLY A 43 4.46 0.69 -12.71
C GLY A 43 4.29 1.92 -13.59
N ARG A 44 3.98 1.72 -14.87
CA ARG A 44 3.58 2.80 -15.79
C ARG A 44 2.07 2.84 -15.89
N ALA A 45 1.47 3.97 -15.54
CA ALA A 45 0.04 4.22 -15.71
C ALA A 45 -0.19 5.72 -15.91
N GLN A 46 -1.31 6.11 -16.51
CA GLN A 46 -1.69 7.53 -16.62
C GLN A 46 -1.80 8.23 -15.26
N THR A 47 -1.78 9.56 -15.25
CA THR A 47 -2.04 10.35 -14.04
C THR A 47 -3.45 10.07 -13.51
N GLY A 48 -3.66 10.14 -12.20
CA GLY A 48 -4.96 9.89 -11.58
C GLY A 48 -5.30 8.41 -11.33
N THR A 49 -4.41 7.46 -11.62
CA THR A 49 -4.68 6.01 -11.45
C THR A 49 -4.34 5.44 -10.06
N GLY A 50 -4.09 6.30 -9.06
CA GLY A 50 -3.86 5.86 -7.68
C GLY A 50 -2.45 5.31 -7.37
N LYS A 51 -1.44 5.58 -8.20
CA LYS A 51 -0.04 5.15 -7.93
C LYS A 51 0.50 5.72 -6.62
N THR A 52 0.20 6.98 -6.30
CA THR A 52 0.62 7.62 -5.04
C THR A 52 0.14 6.84 -3.82
N ALA A 53 -1.15 6.46 -3.81
CA ALA A 53 -1.70 5.64 -2.74
C ALA A 53 -0.99 4.28 -2.64
N ALA A 54 -0.65 3.64 -3.77
CA ALA A 54 0.09 2.37 -3.77
C ALA A 54 1.43 2.48 -3.04
N PHE A 55 2.22 3.52 -3.35
CA PHE A 55 3.51 3.76 -2.69
C PHE A 55 3.35 4.08 -1.21
N LEU A 56 2.39 4.95 -0.85
CA LEU A 56 2.16 5.33 0.55
C LEU A 56 1.71 4.15 1.40
N ILE A 57 0.79 3.31 0.88
CA ILE A 57 0.34 2.08 1.55
C ILE A 57 1.53 1.16 1.83
N ALA A 58 2.41 0.97 0.85
CA ALA A 58 3.60 0.14 1.01
C ALA A 58 4.58 0.72 2.05
N ILE A 59 4.88 2.02 1.97
CA ILE A 59 5.78 2.71 2.90
C ILE A 59 5.26 2.64 4.34
N PHE A 60 3.99 3.01 4.56
CA PHE A 60 3.40 2.95 5.91
C PHE A 60 3.30 1.52 6.42
N THR A 61 2.99 0.54 5.56
CA THR A 61 2.99 -0.87 5.97
C THR A 61 4.37 -1.28 6.48
N ARG A 62 5.44 -0.88 5.77
CA ARG A 62 6.81 -1.19 6.18
C ARG A 62 7.18 -0.50 7.49
N LEU A 63 6.85 0.78 7.67
CA LEU A 63 7.13 1.51 8.91
C LEU A 63 6.38 0.93 10.12
N LEU A 64 5.14 0.46 9.93
CA LEU A 64 4.36 -0.19 10.99
C LEU A 64 4.89 -1.58 11.35
N ARG A 65 5.41 -2.33 10.37
CA ARG A 65 5.99 -3.67 10.58
C ARG A 65 7.41 -3.62 11.12
N THR A 66 8.17 -2.62 10.71
CA THR A 66 9.56 -2.40 11.10
C THR A 66 9.67 -0.96 11.59
N PRO A 67 9.29 -0.70 12.85
CA PRO A 67 9.44 0.62 13.44
C PRO A 67 10.91 1.07 13.33
N LEU A 68 11.13 2.33 13.01
CA LEU A 68 12.46 2.93 13.07
C LEU A 68 12.88 2.93 14.54
N THR A 69 13.64 1.92 14.96
CA THR A 69 14.35 1.97 16.22
C THR A 69 15.43 3.02 16.08
N SER A 70 15.26 4.14 16.78
CA SER A 70 16.36 5.05 17.08
C SER A 70 17.44 4.21 17.76
N GLN A 71 18.56 3.96 17.08
CA GLN A 71 19.71 3.45 17.79
C GLN A 71 20.17 4.53 18.79
N PRO A 72 20.50 4.15 20.04
CA PRO A 72 20.98 5.10 21.04
C PRO A 72 22.27 5.79 20.61
#